data_AF-A0AAX6HMY1-F1
#
_entry.id   AF-A0AAX6HMY1-F1
#
_cell.length_a   1.000
_cell.length_b   1.000
_cell.length_c   1.000
_cell.angle_alpha   90.00
_cell.angle_beta   90.00
_cell.angle_gamma   90.00
#
_symmetry.space_group_name_H-M   'P 1'
#
loop_
_entity.id
_entity.type
_entity.pdbx_description
1 polymer ?
#
loop_
_entity_poly.entity_id
_entity_poly.type
_entity_poly.pdbx_seq_one_letter_code
_entity_poly.pdbx_strand_id
1 'polypeptide(L)'
;MSKNYGSGGDLQLVVAGATAGATQNDVDLPKASAAGDAGALVEYKKSGVVLREDEEDLEVKLRRIIDNVPVRVNNTSGSSAGSGSGDFHQYRQMRRKEQDRVTRMDADYQRRKELAEFNMRREERLKAAEERTAKKRLKRQKKKQKRREEEQNHQ
;
A
#
# COMPACT_ATOMS: atom_id res chain seq x y z
N MET A 1 -1.20 28.68 -47.11
CA MET A 1 -2.21 28.17 -48.06
C MET A 1 -3.17 27.25 -47.33
N SER A 2 -4.43 27.66 -47.20
CA SER A 2 -5.54 26.82 -46.74
C SER A 2 -6.12 26.05 -47.94
N LYS A 3 -6.43 24.77 -47.76
CA LYS A 3 -7.35 24.02 -48.63
C LYS A 3 -8.22 23.12 -47.77
N ASN A 4 -9.40 23.63 -47.45
CA ASN A 4 -10.57 22.86 -47.06
C ASN A 4 -11.10 22.10 -48.28
N TYR A 5 -11.43 20.82 -48.10
CA TYR A 5 -12.50 20.15 -48.86
C TYR A 5 -13.43 19.50 -47.85
N GLY A 6 -14.69 19.93 -47.88
CA GLY A 6 -15.78 19.30 -47.15
C GLY A 6 -16.72 18.56 -48.08
N SER A 7 -17.57 17.76 -47.44
CA SER A 7 -18.93 17.36 -47.83
C SER A 7 -19.14 15.96 -48.45
N GLY A 8 -20.08 15.25 -47.81
CA GLY A 8 -20.82 14.07 -48.31
C GLY A 8 -20.19 12.74 -47.88
N GLY A 9 -20.63 12.04 -46.83
CA GLY A 9 -21.99 11.88 -46.33
C GLY A 9 -22.53 10.52 -46.80
N ASP A 10 -22.20 9.46 -46.06
CA ASP A 10 -23.00 8.23 -46.03
C ASP A 10 -22.95 7.68 -44.60
N LEU A 11 -24.05 7.92 -43.90
CA LEU A 11 -24.31 7.54 -42.52
C LEU A 11 -24.90 6.13 -42.53
N GLN A 12 -24.09 5.09 -42.32
CA GLN A 12 -24.61 3.73 -42.10
C GLN A 12 -24.82 3.47 -40.60
N LEU A 13 -26.10 3.42 -40.25
CA LEU A 13 -26.66 3.06 -38.96
C LEU A 13 -26.61 1.52 -38.80
N VAL A 14 -25.93 1.01 -37.78
CA VAL A 14 -26.08 -0.38 -37.32
C VAL A 14 -26.29 -0.39 -35.80
N VAL A 15 -27.54 -0.65 -35.41
CA VAL A 15 -28.06 -0.94 -34.05
C VAL A 15 -28.20 -2.46 -33.97
N ALA A 16 -27.95 -3.20 -32.89
CA ALA A 16 -27.47 -2.91 -31.54
C ALA A 16 -26.93 -4.22 -30.92
N GLY A 17 -26.13 -4.07 -29.86
CA GLY A 17 -25.81 -5.15 -28.92
C GLY A 17 -25.03 -4.58 -27.73
N ALA A 18 -25.74 -4.15 -26.70
CA ALA A 18 -25.17 -3.53 -25.50
C ALA A 18 -24.43 -4.55 -24.61
N THR A 19 -23.27 -4.16 -24.07
CA THR A 19 -22.93 -4.26 -22.63
C THR A 19 -21.66 -3.48 -22.32
N ALA A 20 -21.72 -2.67 -21.27
CA ALA A 20 -20.66 -1.82 -20.72
C ALA A 20 -19.68 -2.60 -19.82
N GLY A 21 -18.50 -2.01 -19.57
CA GLY A 21 -17.76 -2.20 -18.31
C GLY A 21 -16.30 -2.60 -18.43
N ALA A 22 -15.41 -1.74 -17.93
CA ALA A 22 -13.99 -1.97 -17.67
C ALA A 22 -13.77 -2.66 -16.32
N THR A 23 -12.81 -3.60 -16.22
CA THR A 23 -12.12 -4.06 -14.99
C THR A 23 -10.84 -4.82 -15.41
N GLN A 24 -9.65 -4.45 -14.92
CA GLN A 24 -8.95 -5.04 -13.76
C GLN A 24 -8.97 -6.58 -13.76
N ASN A 25 -7.85 -7.18 -14.16
CA ASN A 25 -7.62 -8.62 -14.06
C ASN A 25 -6.94 -8.93 -12.72
N ASP A 26 -7.72 -8.91 -11.64
CA ASP A 26 -7.38 -9.64 -10.42
C ASP A 26 -7.65 -11.13 -10.69
N VAL A 27 -6.62 -11.97 -10.55
CA VAL A 27 -6.76 -13.41 -10.77
C VAL A 27 -7.13 -14.07 -9.45
N ASP A 28 -8.40 -14.46 -9.35
CA ASP A 28 -9.01 -15.16 -8.22
C ASP A 28 -8.38 -16.53 -7.92
N LEU A 29 -8.26 -16.82 -6.62
CA LEU A 29 -7.89 -18.12 -6.07
C LEU A 29 -9.16 -18.82 -5.55
N PRO A 30 -9.52 -20.04 -5.98
CA PRO A 30 -10.74 -20.68 -5.51
C PRO A 30 -10.49 -21.62 -4.32
N LYS A 31 -11.30 -21.49 -3.26
CA LYS A 31 -11.72 -22.67 -2.48
C LYS A 31 -13.12 -22.50 -1.91
N ALA A 32 -13.99 -23.43 -2.28
CA ALA A 32 -15.39 -23.50 -1.92
C ALA A 32 -15.64 -23.97 -0.48
N SER A 33 -16.70 -23.43 0.15
CA SER A 33 -17.79 -24.24 0.72
C SER A 33 -18.97 -23.39 1.22
N ALA A 34 -20.15 -23.70 0.68
CA ALA A 34 -21.49 -23.67 1.29
C ALA A 34 -22.14 -22.33 1.69
N ALA A 35 -23.10 -21.92 0.84
CA ALA A 35 -24.44 -21.40 1.13
C ALA A 35 -24.70 -20.57 2.40
N GLY A 36 -25.13 -19.32 2.20
CA GLY A 36 -26.07 -18.63 3.08
C GLY A 36 -25.71 -17.19 3.45
N ASP A 37 -26.60 -16.28 3.02
CA ASP A 37 -26.91 -14.97 3.62
C ASP A 37 -26.10 -13.73 3.18
N ALA A 38 -26.85 -12.62 3.18
CA ALA A 38 -26.66 -11.39 2.43
C ALA A 38 -25.29 -10.70 2.60
N GLY A 39 -24.92 -9.94 1.56
CA GLY A 39 -23.69 -9.14 1.49
C GLY A 39 -23.50 -8.22 2.69
N ALA A 40 -22.77 -8.72 3.68
CA ALA A 40 -22.22 -7.92 4.76
C ALA A 40 -21.03 -7.15 4.18
N LEU A 41 -21.24 -5.87 3.87
CA LEU A 41 -20.16 -4.94 3.59
C LEU A 41 -19.36 -4.77 4.88
N VAL A 42 -18.35 -5.61 5.09
CA VAL A 42 -17.44 -5.50 6.23
C VAL A 42 -16.58 -4.27 5.98
N GLU A 43 -16.93 -3.17 6.65
CA GLU A 43 -16.06 -2.00 6.72
C GLU A 43 -14.74 -2.43 7.37
N TYR A 44 -13.72 -2.63 6.55
CA TYR A 44 -12.36 -2.90 7.03
C TYR A 44 -11.81 -1.60 7.61
N LYS A 45 -12.16 -1.33 8.87
CA LYS A 45 -11.42 -0.34 9.64
C LYS A 45 -9.96 -0.79 9.61
N LYS A 46 -9.10 -0.01 8.96
CA LYS A 46 -7.65 -0.19 8.93
C LYS A 46 -7.11 -0.05 10.36
N SER A 47 -7.40 -1.03 11.21
CA SER A 47 -6.99 -1.11 12.60
C SER A 47 -5.61 -1.74 12.63
N GLY A 48 -4.65 -0.98 12.12
CA GLY A 48 -3.25 -1.35 12.09
C GLY A 48 -2.46 -0.07 11.98
N VAL A 49 -1.32 -0.04 12.66
CA VAL A 49 -0.34 1.03 12.50
C VAL A 49 -0.14 1.26 11.00
N VAL A 50 -0.50 2.45 10.52
CA VAL A 50 -0.31 2.84 9.12
C VAL A 50 1.20 2.93 8.91
N LEU A 51 1.80 1.82 8.48
CA LEU A 51 3.12 1.85 7.89
C LEU A 51 2.97 2.76 6.66
N ARG A 52 3.74 3.86 6.61
CA ARG A 52 3.64 4.81 5.49
C ARG A 52 4.02 4.07 4.21
N GLU A 53 3.10 4.03 3.25
CA GLU A 53 3.26 3.31 1.99
C GLU A 53 3.59 4.29 0.84
N ASP A 54 4.77 4.12 0.24
CA ASP A 54 4.93 3.56 -1.12
C ASP A 54 4.95 4.40 -2.42
N GLU A 55 5.15 5.72 -2.43
CA GLU A 55 5.36 6.40 -3.75
C GLU A 55 6.78 6.23 -4.33
N GLU A 56 7.83 6.16 -3.51
CA GLU A 56 9.22 5.95 -3.98
C GLU A 56 9.57 4.46 -4.16
N ASP A 57 8.81 3.56 -3.51
CA ASP A 57 9.08 2.12 -3.51
C ASP A 57 8.66 1.43 -4.82
N LEU A 58 7.70 1.99 -5.57
CA LEU A 58 7.19 1.35 -6.80
C LEU A 58 8.25 1.28 -7.90
N GLU A 59 8.96 2.37 -8.19
CA GLU A 59 10.00 2.38 -9.23
C GLU A 59 11.20 1.50 -8.84
N VAL A 60 11.58 1.52 -7.56
CA VAL A 60 12.66 0.68 -7.02
C VAL A 60 12.26 -0.80 -7.09
N LYS A 61 11.01 -1.13 -6.75
CA LYS A 61 10.46 -2.48 -6.84
C LYS A 61 10.39 -2.97 -8.29
N LEU A 62 9.97 -2.11 -9.22
CA LEU A 62 9.94 -2.43 -10.65
C LEU A 62 11.34 -2.70 -11.20
N ARG A 63 12.33 -1.84 -10.90
CA ARG A 63 13.74 -2.10 -11.26
C ARG A 63 14.23 -3.41 -10.66
N ARG A 64 13.95 -3.65 -9.38
CA ARG A 64 14.34 -4.89 -8.69
C ARG A 64 13.71 -6.13 -9.32
N ILE A 65 12.46 -6.08 -9.75
CA ILE A 65 11.79 -7.19 -10.43
C ILE A 65 12.47 -7.47 -11.77
N ILE A 66 12.73 -6.44 -12.58
CA ILE A 66 13.39 -6.58 -13.88
C ILE A 66 14.78 -7.22 -13.73
N ASP A 67 15.54 -6.80 -12.71
CA ASP A 67 16.92 -7.27 -12.51
C ASP A 67 17.01 -8.66 -11.87
N ASN A 68 16.06 -9.02 -10.99
CA ASN A 68 16.16 -10.23 -10.16
C ASN A 68 15.22 -11.36 -10.58
N VAL A 69 14.19 -11.07 -11.38
CA VAL A 69 13.23 -12.09 -11.86
C VAL A 69 13.53 -12.38 -13.33
N PRO A 70 13.96 -13.60 -13.67
CA PRO A 70 14.23 -13.95 -15.06
C PRO A 70 12.95 -13.91 -15.89
N VAL A 71 12.96 -13.16 -16.99
CA VAL A 71 11.82 -12.95 -17.90
C VAL A 71 11.39 -14.24 -18.61
N ARG A 72 12.34 -15.16 -18.87
CA ARG A 72 12.08 -16.46 -19.48
C ARG A 72 12.92 -17.53 -18.80
N VAL A 73 12.30 -18.67 -18.53
CA VAL A 73 12.99 -19.87 -18.04
C VAL A 73 13.09 -20.87 -19.19
N ASN A 74 14.31 -21.32 -19.50
CA ASN A 74 14.56 -22.16 -20.68
C ASN A 74 14.51 -23.66 -20.38
N ASN A 75 14.58 -24.07 -19.11
CA ASN A 75 14.68 -25.47 -18.69
C ASN A 75 13.36 -25.97 -18.07
N THR A 76 12.24 -25.69 -18.72
CA THR A 76 10.91 -26.08 -18.23
C THR A 76 10.41 -27.29 -19.02
N SER A 77 10.28 -28.42 -18.33
CA SER A 77 9.63 -29.62 -18.87
C SER A 77 8.14 -29.38 -19.11
N GLY A 78 7.55 -30.10 -20.07
CA GLY A 78 6.12 -29.97 -20.38
C GLY A 78 5.22 -30.30 -19.18
N SER A 79 4.03 -29.72 -19.12
CA SER A 79 3.12 -29.83 -17.95
C SER A 79 2.65 -31.25 -17.63
N SER A 80 2.67 -32.15 -18.62
CA SER A 80 2.33 -33.57 -18.46
C SER A 80 3.56 -34.49 -18.45
N ALA A 81 4.77 -33.93 -18.46
CA ALA A 81 5.99 -34.72 -18.39
C ALA A 81 6.15 -35.32 -16.98
N GLY A 82 6.65 -36.55 -16.92
CA GLY A 82 6.97 -37.21 -15.65
C GLY A 82 8.14 -36.57 -14.93
N SER A 83 8.42 -37.04 -13.70
CA SER A 83 9.53 -36.50 -12.92
C SER A 83 10.89 -36.95 -13.47
N GLY A 84 11.77 -35.99 -13.76
CA GLY A 84 13.16 -36.20 -14.13
C GLY A 84 14.08 -36.34 -12.92
N SER A 85 15.28 -36.90 -13.14
CA SER A 85 16.29 -37.08 -12.08
C SER A 85 16.79 -35.77 -11.44
N GLY A 86 16.64 -34.65 -12.13
CA GLY A 86 17.01 -33.31 -11.64
C GLY A 86 15.92 -32.56 -10.87
N ASP A 87 14.67 -33.02 -10.92
CA ASP A 87 13.52 -32.28 -10.38
C ASP A 87 13.59 -32.14 -8.86
N PHE A 88 14.06 -33.20 -8.19
CA PHE A 88 14.27 -33.17 -6.75
C PHE A 88 15.22 -32.04 -6.32
N HIS A 89 16.34 -31.88 -7.04
CA HIS A 89 17.30 -30.83 -6.72
C HIS A 89 16.75 -29.44 -7.05
N GLN A 90 16.00 -29.28 -8.14
CA GLN A 90 15.31 -28.02 -8.44
C GLN A 90 14.34 -27.63 -7.33
N TYR A 91 13.47 -28.56 -6.90
CA TYR A 91 12.55 -28.34 -5.79
C TYR A 91 13.29 -27.97 -4.49
N ARG A 92 14.36 -28.69 -4.15
CA ARG A 92 15.15 -28.40 -2.94
C ARG A 92 15.69 -26.97 -2.95
N GLN A 93 16.24 -26.51 -4.07
CA GLN A 93 16.78 -25.16 -4.18
C GLN A 93 15.66 -24.11 -4.14
N MET A 94 14.55 -24.36 -4.83
CA MET A 94 13.40 -23.44 -4.82
C MET A 94 12.77 -23.32 -3.44
N ARG A 95 12.61 -24.42 -2.72
CA ARG A 95 12.07 -24.42 -1.35
C ARG A 95 12.95 -23.64 -0.38
N ARG A 96 14.28 -23.77 -0.49
CA ARG A 96 15.23 -22.98 0.32
C ARG A 96 15.11 -21.49 0.01
N LYS A 97 15.15 -21.13 -1.28
CA LYS A 97 14.98 -19.73 -1.72
C LYS A 97 13.68 -19.12 -1.19
N GLU A 98 12.59 -19.88 -1.25
CA GLU A 98 11.28 -19.41 -0.77
C GLU A 98 11.24 -19.29 0.75
N GLN A 99 11.80 -20.25 1.48
CA GLN A 99 11.90 -20.16 2.95
C GLN A 99 12.73 -18.95 3.40
N ASP A 100 13.86 -18.69 2.74
CA ASP A 100 14.69 -17.51 2.99
C ASP A 100 13.96 -16.21 2.62
N ARG A 101 13.10 -16.24 1.59
CA ARG A 101 12.27 -15.08 1.19
C ARG A 101 11.24 -14.76 2.27
N VAL A 102 10.48 -15.77 2.72
CA VAL A 102 9.44 -15.62 3.76
C VAL A 102 10.07 -15.15 5.06
N THR A 103 11.16 -15.80 5.50
CA THR A 103 11.87 -15.45 6.74
C THR A 103 12.34 -14.00 6.74
N ARG A 104 12.89 -13.50 5.63
CA ARG A 104 13.31 -12.10 5.49
C ARG A 104 12.13 -11.14 5.51
N MET A 105 11.05 -11.47 4.81
CA MET A 105 9.83 -10.65 4.79
C MET A 105 9.23 -10.51 6.21
N ASP A 106 9.18 -11.60 6.96
CA ASP A 106 8.68 -11.60 8.34
C ASP A 106 9.57 -10.75 9.25
N ALA A 107 10.89 -10.91 9.15
CA ALA A 107 11.84 -10.11 9.93
C ALA A 107 11.73 -8.60 9.61
N ASP A 108 11.57 -8.24 8.34
CA ASP A 108 11.39 -6.85 7.90
C ASP A 108 10.08 -6.27 8.43
N TYR A 109 9.00 -7.05 8.39
CA TYR A 109 7.70 -6.66 8.91
C TYR A 109 7.75 -6.40 10.43
N GLN A 110 8.34 -7.32 11.20
CA GLN A 110 8.46 -7.14 12.65
C GLN A 110 9.29 -5.90 12.99
N ARG A 111 10.42 -5.67 12.31
CA ARG A 111 11.23 -4.45 12.49
C ARG A 111 10.44 -3.18 12.21
N ARG A 112 9.69 -3.13 11.10
CA ARG A 112 8.85 -1.98 10.75
C ARG A 112 7.76 -1.74 11.79
N LYS A 113 7.11 -2.80 12.25
CA LYS A 113 6.08 -2.76 13.28
C LYS A 113 6.63 -2.21 14.60
N GLU A 114 7.73 -2.76 15.09
CA GLU A 114 8.39 -2.33 16.34
C GLU A 114 8.81 -0.86 16.29
N LEU A 115 9.41 -0.42 15.17
CA LEU A 115 9.83 0.96 14.98
C LEU A 115 8.63 1.91 14.98
N ALA A 116 7.55 1.53 14.29
CA ALA A 116 6.35 2.36 14.22
C ALA A 116 5.64 2.45 15.59
N GLU A 117 5.53 1.34 16.32
CA GLU A 117 5.02 1.34 17.70
C GLU A 117 5.88 2.19 18.64
N PHE A 118 7.21 2.10 18.52
CA PHE A 118 8.13 2.90 19.32
C PHE A 118 7.97 4.40 19.04
N ASN A 119 7.89 4.79 17.77
CA ASN A 119 7.71 6.19 17.36
C ASN A 119 6.37 6.74 17.86
N MET A 120 5.27 5.99 17.72
CA MET A 120 3.98 6.38 18.26
C MET A 120 4.03 6.61 19.78
N ARG A 121 4.59 5.66 20.54
CA ARG A 121 4.75 5.81 22.01
C ARG A 121 5.68 6.96 22.40
N ARG A 122 6.67 7.29 21.56
CA ARG A 122 7.58 8.42 21.78
C ARG A 122 6.88 9.75 21.54
N GLU A 123 6.15 9.86 20.43
CA GLU A 123 5.39 11.05 20.07
C GLU A 123 4.29 11.35 21.08
N GLU A 124 3.56 10.34 21.56
CA GLU A 124 2.55 10.50 22.62
C GLU A 124 3.14 11.08 23.90
N ARG A 125 4.29 10.53 24.35
CA ARG A 125 4.99 11.05 25.54
C ARG A 125 5.46 12.49 25.36
N LEU A 126 5.96 12.82 24.18
CA LEU A 126 6.44 14.15 23.84
C LEU A 126 5.28 15.16 23.77
N LYS A 127 4.18 14.82 23.09
CA LYS A 127 2.94 15.61 23.06
C LYS A 127 2.38 15.84 24.47
N ALA A 128 2.33 14.81 25.32
CA ALA A 128 1.87 14.97 26.70
C ALA A 128 2.77 15.92 27.52
N ALA A 129 4.09 15.90 27.31
CA ALA A 129 5.01 16.84 27.95
C ALA A 129 4.84 18.27 27.41
N GLU A 130 4.66 18.43 26.09
CA GLU A 130 4.38 19.72 25.44
C GLU A 130 3.06 20.32 25.91
N GLU A 131 1.99 19.53 26.01
CA GLU A 131 0.71 20.01 26.54
C GLU A 131 0.82 20.50 27.98
N ARG A 132 1.54 19.75 28.84
CA ARG A 132 1.78 20.15 30.24
C ARG A 132 2.57 21.45 30.32
N THR A 133 3.61 21.60 29.50
CA THR A 133 4.46 22.80 29.48
C THR A 133 3.73 24.00 28.85
N ALA A 134 2.96 23.80 27.78
CA ALA A 134 2.12 24.81 27.14
C ALA A 134 1.05 25.35 28.10
N LYS A 135 0.32 24.47 28.80
CA LYS A 135 -0.66 24.88 29.84
C LYS A 135 -0.01 25.74 30.92
N LYS A 136 1.18 25.37 31.41
CA LYS A 136 1.93 26.17 32.40
C LYS A 136 2.43 27.50 31.81
N ARG A 137 2.91 27.50 30.56
CA ARG A 137 3.39 28.69 29.85
C ARG A 137 2.25 29.70 29.66
N LEU A 138 1.07 29.24 29.21
CA LEU A 138 -0.12 30.08 29.05
C LEU A 138 -0.55 30.73 30.38
N LYS A 139 -0.54 29.98 31.50
CA LYS A 139 -0.82 30.55 32.83
C LYS A 139 0.17 31.67 33.20
N ARG A 140 1.46 31.48 32.94
CA ARG A 140 2.49 32.49 33.21
C ARG A 140 2.35 33.72 32.32
N GLN A 141 2.04 33.53 31.04
CA GLN A 141 1.81 34.64 30.10
C GLN A 141 0.60 35.48 30.49
N LYS A 142 -0.54 34.86 30.85
CA LYS A 142 -1.72 35.57 31.36
C LYS A 142 -1.40 36.38 32.63
N LYS A 143 -0.66 35.81 33.57
CA LYS A 143 -0.22 36.53 34.79
C LYS A 143 0.70 37.72 34.46
N LYS A 144 1.59 37.56 33.47
CA LYS A 144 2.50 38.63 33.02
C LYS A 144 1.75 39.75 32.31
N GLN A 145 0.75 39.42 31.50
CA GLN A 145 -0.11 40.40 30.82
C GLN A 145 -0.90 41.23 31.84
N LYS A 146 -1.58 40.58 32.81
CA LYS A 146 -2.30 41.29 33.87
C LYS A 146 -1.43 42.27 34.65
N ARG A 147 -0.21 41.88 35.04
CA ARG A 147 0.73 42.79 35.72
C ARG A 147 1.11 44.00 34.87
N ARG A 148 1.33 43.81 33.56
CA ARG A 148 1.63 44.91 32.64
C ARG A 148 0.43 45.83 32.45
N GLU A 149 -0.78 45.28 32.38
CA GLU A 149 -2.02 46.06 32.32
C GLU A 149 -2.24 46.89 33.60
N GLU A 150 -1.96 46.31 34.77
CA GLU A 150 -1.99 47.02 36.07
C GLU A 150 -0.95 48.15 36.12
N GLU A 151 0.28 47.91 35.66
CA GLU A 151 1.34 48.93 35.57
C GLU A 151 0.97 50.07 34.60
N GLN A 152 0.33 49.75 33.47
CA GLN A 152 -0.12 50.75 32.48
C GLN A 152 -1.30 51.58 32.97
N ASN A 153 -2.26 50.98 33.69
CA ASN A 153 -3.40 51.72 34.26
C ASN A 153 -3.02 52.61 35.46
N HIS A 154 -1.83 52.44 36.04
CA HIS A 154 -1.34 53.25 37.16
C HIS A 154 -0.53 54.48 36.71
N GLN A 155 -0.21 54.58 35.42
CA GLN A 155 0.39 55.77 34.79
C GLN A 155 -0.69 56.69 34.22
#